data_AF-A0AB35I9U5-F1
#
_entry.id   AF-A0AB35I9U5-F1
#
_cell.length_a   1.000
_cell.length_b   1.000
_cell.length_c   1.000
_cell.angle_alpha   90.00
_cell.angle_beta   90.00
_cell.angle_gamma   90.00
#
_symmetry.space_group_name_H-M   'P 1'
#
loop_
_entity.id
_entity.type
_entity.pdbx_description
1 polymer ?
#
loop_
_entity_poly.entity_id
_entity_poly.type
_entity_poly.pdbx_seq_one_letter_code
_entity_poly.pdbx_strand_id
1 'polypeptide(L)'
;MRDITMCHPRLQELAGRLVEECKKQGLIIKIGECYRTVAEQDELYAQGRTKPGNIVTNARGSSYSSQHQWGIAFDFFRNDGNGAYNESGNFFGKVGAIGKKLGLGWGGDWKSIVDKPHLYLPDWGSTTAQLRQQYGTPEKFITTWPKKLHEGFLPAADGQRWWYQYKDGSYAHGGWYWLMEVTTGTSAWYLFDAAGYMLTGYQAAPDGRKYLLCPDKGVNEGKCMVTDDQGALQIAEYDEISRRYKI
;
A
#
# COMPACT_ATOMS: atom_id res chain seq x y z
N MET A 1 -17.34 -7.08 6.38
CA MET A 1 -16.54 -6.12 5.57
C MET A 1 -15.31 -6.85 5.15
N ARG A 2 -15.09 -7.00 3.84
CA ARG A 2 -13.89 -7.66 3.34
C ARG A 2 -12.70 -6.73 3.40
N ASP A 3 -11.52 -7.31 3.55
CA ASP A 3 -10.28 -6.58 3.72
C ASP A 3 -9.80 -6.03 2.36
N ILE A 4 -9.79 -4.71 2.22
CA ILE A 4 -9.30 -4.03 1.01
C ILE A 4 -7.79 -4.23 0.82
N THR A 5 -7.03 -4.56 1.88
CA THR A 5 -5.58 -4.75 1.80
C THR A 5 -5.18 -5.99 1.00
N MET A 6 -6.14 -6.88 0.72
CA MET A 6 -5.97 -8.05 -0.15
C MET A 6 -6.11 -7.73 -1.65
N CYS A 7 -6.47 -6.50 -2.00
CA CYS A 7 -6.61 -6.05 -3.39
C CYS A 7 -5.33 -5.38 -3.92
N HIS A 8 -5.28 -5.13 -5.23
CA HIS A 8 -4.17 -4.46 -5.90
C HIS A 8 -3.81 -3.14 -5.19
N PRO A 9 -2.54 -2.82 -4.88
CA PRO A 9 -2.17 -1.64 -4.08
C PRO A 9 -2.75 -0.33 -4.59
N ARG A 10 -2.75 -0.12 -5.91
CA ARG A 10 -3.42 1.02 -6.54
C ARG A 10 -4.93 1.07 -6.27
N LEU A 11 -5.61 -0.09 -6.26
CA LEU A 11 -7.04 -0.15 -5.92
C LEU A 11 -7.28 0.24 -4.46
N GLN A 12 -6.40 -0.14 -3.54
CA GLN A 12 -6.47 0.25 -2.12
C GLN A 12 -6.43 1.78 -1.96
N GLU A 13 -5.48 2.43 -2.62
CA GLU A 13 -5.34 3.90 -2.62
C GLU A 13 -6.58 4.58 -3.20
N LEU A 14 -7.05 4.12 -4.36
CA LEU A 14 -8.23 4.67 -5.02
C LEU A 14 -9.51 4.48 -4.21
N ALA A 15 -9.66 3.34 -3.50
CA ALA A 15 -10.78 3.11 -2.59
C ALA A 15 -10.77 4.11 -1.42
N GLY A 16 -9.60 4.37 -0.82
CA GLY A 16 -9.44 5.38 0.23
C GLY A 16 -9.83 6.77 -0.27
N ARG A 17 -9.30 7.19 -1.43
CA ARG A 17 -9.63 8.47 -2.07
C ARG A 17 -11.11 8.58 -2.41
N LEU A 18 -11.74 7.49 -2.87
CA LEU A 18 -13.18 7.47 -3.14
C LEU A 18 -13.99 7.77 -1.89
N VAL A 19 -13.68 7.12 -0.77
CA VAL A 19 -14.38 7.36 0.51
C VAL A 19 -14.24 8.81 0.95
N GLU A 20 -13.04 9.38 0.85
CA GLU A 20 -12.78 10.79 1.18
C GLU A 20 -13.55 11.76 0.27
N GLU A 21 -13.50 11.57 -1.04
CA GLU A 21 -14.18 12.44 -2.01
C GLU A 21 -15.71 12.34 -1.93
N CYS A 22 -16.23 11.15 -1.65
CA CYS A 22 -17.65 10.94 -1.40
C CYS A 22 -18.08 11.67 -0.13
N LYS A 23 -17.31 11.54 0.96
CA LYS A 23 -17.61 12.21 2.23
C LYS A 23 -17.64 13.74 2.08
N LYS A 24 -16.72 14.34 1.31
CA LYS A 24 -16.73 15.78 0.99
C LYS A 24 -18.03 16.25 0.32
N GLN A 25 -18.72 15.35 -0.38
CA GLN A 25 -19.97 15.63 -1.10
C GLN A 25 -21.22 15.13 -0.34
N GLY A 26 -21.08 14.75 0.94
CA GLY A 26 -22.19 14.24 1.75
C GLY A 26 -22.63 12.82 1.38
N LEU A 27 -21.86 12.09 0.58
CA LEU A 27 -22.11 10.71 0.20
C LEU A 27 -21.36 9.79 1.16
N ILE A 28 -22.02 9.33 2.21
CA ILE A 28 -21.39 8.44 3.20
C ILE A 28 -21.44 7.01 2.67
N ILE A 29 -20.27 6.48 2.28
CA ILE A 29 -20.12 5.10 1.80
C ILE A 29 -19.24 4.27 2.72
N LYS A 30 -19.33 2.95 2.57
CA LYS A 30 -18.37 1.99 3.13
C LYS A 30 -18.05 0.92 2.10
N ILE A 31 -16.81 0.42 2.11
CA ILE A 31 -16.39 -0.67 1.22
C ILE A 31 -16.93 -1.99 1.79
N GLY A 32 -17.64 -2.77 0.99
CA GLY A 32 -18.30 -4.01 1.39
C GLY A 32 -17.51 -5.26 1.01
N GLU A 33 -17.46 -5.54 -0.28
CA GLU A 33 -16.80 -6.70 -0.89
C GLU A 33 -15.48 -6.29 -1.54
N CYS A 34 -14.46 -7.15 -1.45
CA CYS A 34 -13.11 -6.91 -1.96
C CYS A 34 -12.60 -8.20 -2.64
N TYR A 35 -11.41 -8.67 -2.31
CA TYR A 35 -10.90 -9.96 -2.78
C TYR A 35 -11.82 -11.14 -2.41
N ARG A 36 -11.96 -12.09 -3.34
CA ARG A 36 -12.78 -13.30 -3.17
C ARG A 36 -12.05 -14.53 -3.67
N THR A 37 -11.99 -15.58 -2.86
CA THR A 37 -11.41 -16.87 -3.24
C THR A 37 -12.33 -17.66 -4.19
N VAL A 38 -11.80 -18.73 -4.78
CA VAL A 38 -12.58 -19.67 -5.61
C VAL A 38 -13.78 -20.24 -4.86
N ALA A 39 -13.55 -20.75 -3.64
CA ALA A 39 -14.60 -21.37 -2.83
C ALA A 39 -15.74 -20.39 -2.52
N GLU A 40 -15.39 -19.16 -2.11
CA GLU A 40 -16.38 -18.12 -1.83
C GLU A 40 -17.17 -17.71 -3.08
N GLN A 41 -16.53 -17.67 -4.26
CA GLN A 41 -17.21 -17.38 -5.51
C GLN A 41 -18.16 -18.52 -5.91
N ASP A 42 -17.79 -19.78 -5.68
CA ASP A 42 -18.67 -20.94 -5.92
C ASP A 42 -19.88 -20.95 -4.97
N GLU A 43 -19.70 -20.51 -3.73
CA GLU A 43 -20.81 -20.35 -2.78
C GLU A 43 -21.83 -19.30 -3.24
N LEU A 44 -21.37 -18.18 -3.78
CA LEU A 44 -22.25 -17.16 -4.37
C LEU A 44 -22.94 -17.67 -5.63
N TYR A 45 -22.22 -18.41 -6.49
CA TYR A 45 -22.78 -19.01 -7.69
C TYR A 45 -23.91 -20.01 -7.37
N ALA A 46 -23.82 -20.71 -6.23
CA ALA A 46 -24.84 -21.65 -5.78
C ALA A 46 -26.17 -20.98 -5.40
N GLN A 47 -26.19 -19.69 -5.02
CA GLN A 47 -27.42 -18.98 -4.64
C GLN A 47 -28.40 -18.86 -5.82
N GLY A 48 -29.68 -19.14 -5.55
CA GLY A 48 -30.75 -19.20 -6.56
C GLY A 48 -30.62 -20.37 -7.54
N ARG A 49 -29.68 -21.29 -7.32
CA ARG A 49 -29.45 -22.49 -8.15
C ARG A 49 -29.57 -23.76 -7.33
N THR A 50 -28.62 -23.97 -6.42
CA THR A 50 -28.58 -25.14 -5.51
C THR A 50 -28.79 -24.75 -4.06
N LYS A 51 -28.77 -23.45 -3.74
CA LYS A 51 -29.15 -22.87 -2.45
C LYS A 51 -30.26 -21.83 -2.64
N PRO A 52 -31.16 -21.61 -1.66
CA PRO A 52 -32.14 -20.53 -1.70
C PRO A 52 -31.48 -19.15 -1.83
N GLY A 53 -32.19 -18.18 -2.40
CA GLY A 53 -31.73 -16.79 -2.58
C GLY A 53 -31.82 -16.31 -4.03
N ASN A 54 -31.50 -15.04 -4.26
CA ASN A 54 -31.45 -14.47 -5.61
C ASN A 54 -30.14 -14.86 -6.31
N ILE A 55 -30.16 -14.97 -7.63
CA ILE A 55 -28.94 -15.09 -8.42
C ILE A 55 -28.20 -13.75 -8.38
N VAL A 56 -27.06 -13.72 -7.70
CA VAL A 56 -26.20 -12.53 -7.55
C VAL A 56 -24.96 -12.56 -8.44
N THR A 57 -24.69 -13.70 -9.09
CA THR A 57 -23.55 -13.86 -9.99
C THR A 57 -23.78 -14.96 -11.03
N ASN A 58 -23.16 -14.79 -12.20
CA ASN A 58 -23.08 -15.81 -13.26
C ASN A 58 -21.70 -16.48 -13.34
N ALA A 59 -20.73 -16.06 -12.53
CA ALA A 59 -19.36 -16.56 -12.57
C ALA A 59 -19.17 -17.72 -11.57
N ARG A 60 -18.74 -18.89 -12.08
CA ARG A 60 -18.21 -19.97 -11.25
C ARG A 60 -16.81 -19.60 -10.77
N GLY A 61 -16.44 -20.00 -9.55
CA GLY A 61 -15.13 -19.73 -8.97
C GLY A 61 -13.98 -20.24 -9.83
N SER A 62 -14.07 -21.48 -10.32
CA SER A 62 -13.06 -22.09 -11.18
C SER A 62 -12.89 -21.43 -12.56
N SER A 63 -13.84 -20.58 -12.97
CA SER A 63 -13.75 -19.86 -14.25
C SER A 63 -12.90 -18.60 -14.18
N TYR A 64 -12.57 -18.13 -12.97
CA TYR A 64 -11.93 -16.83 -12.72
C TYR A 64 -12.60 -15.65 -13.45
N SER A 65 -13.92 -15.73 -13.66
CA SER A 65 -14.67 -14.72 -14.41
C SER A 65 -15.08 -13.51 -13.57
N SER A 66 -14.87 -13.56 -12.25
CA SER A 66 -15.16 -12.47 -11.32
C SER A 66 -13.93 -11.59 -11.09
N GLN A 67 -14.04 -10.28 -11.26
CA GLN A 67 -12.93 -9.33 -11.03
C GLN A 67 -12.45 -9.31 -9.56
N HIS A 68 -13.32 -9.68 -8.60
CA HIS A 68 -12.94 -9.83 -7.19
C HIS A 68 -11.89 -10.92 -6.97
N GLN A 69 -11.92 -11.99 -7.76
CA GLN A 69 -10.92 -13.06 -7.65
C GLN A 69 -9.54 -12.60 -8.09
N TRP A 70 -9.46 -11.57 -8.93
CA TRP A 70 -8.21 -10.98 -9.38
C TRP A 70 -7.76 -9.83 -8.48
N GLY A 71 -8.49 -9.50 -7.42
CA GLY A 71 -8.13 -8.41 -6.51
C GLY A 71 -8.15 -7.02 -7.15
N ILE A 72 -8.83 -6.84 -8.28
CA ILE A 72 -8.90 -5.57 -9.01
C ILE A 72 -10.24 -4.84 -8.88
N ALA A 73 -11.15 -5.36 -8.06
CA ALA A 73 -12.47 -4.78 -7.84
C ALA A 73 -12.87 -4.76 -6.36
N PHE A 74 -13.76 -3.84 -6.04
CA PHE A 74 -14.47 -3.78 -4.77
C PHE A 74 -15.91 -3.32 -4.99
N ASP A 75 -16.79 -3.71 -4.06
CA ASP A 75 -18.14 -3.18 -3.98
C ASP A 75 -18.24 -2.21 -2.81
N PHE A 76 -19.03 -1.16 -2.98
CA PHE A 76 -19.36 -0.23 -1.91
C PHE A 76 -20.87 -0.24 -1.62
N PHE A 77 -21.24 0.22 -0.44
CA PHE A 77 -22.63 0.41 -0.06
C PHE A 77 -22.84 1.74 0.65
N ARG A 78 -24.08 2.20 0.65
CA ARG A 78 -24.53 3.43 1.31
C ARG A 78 -24.52 3.24 2.83
N ASN A 79 -23.90 4.16 3.57
CA ASN A 79 -23.67 4.04 5.00
C ASN A 79 -24.12 5.29 5.78
N ASP A 80 -25.21 5.92 5.37
CA ASP A 80 -25.81 7.11 5.99
C ASP A 80 -27.09 6.80 6.81
N GLY A 81 -27.37 5.52 7.06
CA GLY A 81 -28.57 5.08 7.78
C GLY A 81 -29.83 4.91 6.92
N ASN A 82 -29.83 5.30 5.65
CA ASN A 82 -30.99 5.20 4.76
C ASN A 82 -31.15 3.82 4.08
N GLY A 83 -30.33 2.84 4.46
CA GLY A 83 -30.29 1.50 3.87
C GLY A 83 -29.17 1.32 2.86
N ALA A 84 -28.47 0.18 2.95
CA ALA A 84 -27.22 -0.09 2.24
C ALA A 84 -27.32 -0.02 0.70
N TYR A 85 -28.47 -0.38 0.15
CA TYR A 85 -28.73 -0.44 -1.30
C TYR A 85 -29.83 0.52 -1.76
N ASN A 86 -30.10 1.57 -0.96
CA ASN A 86 -31.10 2.58 -1.30
C ASN A 86 -30.55 3.58 -2.33
N GLU A 87 -31.13 3.57 -3.53
CA GLU A 87 -30.76 4.42 -4.68
C GLU A 87 -31.38 5.83 -4.65
N SER A 88 -32.09 6.20 -3.58
CA SER A 88 -32.71 7.54 -3.47
C SER A 88 -31.69 8.66 -3.73
N GLY A 89 -32.04 9.56 -4.64
CA GLY A 89 -31.18 10.69 -5.06
C GLY A 89 -30.06 10.32 -6.04
N ASN A 90 -30.18 9.17 -6.74
CA ASN A 90 -29.16 8.63 -7.64
C ASN A 90 -27.81 8.44 -6.93
N PHE A 91 -27.86 7.86 -5.73
CA PHE A 91 -26.72 7.74 -4.83
C PHE A 91 -25.55 6.99 -5.48
N PHE A 92 -25.79 5.79 -6.03
CA PHE A 92 -24.74 4.98 -6.63
C PHE A 92 -24.23 5.60 -7.93
N GLY A 93 -25.10 6.28 -8.69
CA GLY A 93 -24.69 7.01 -9.88
C GLY A 93 -23.72 8.16 -9.57
N LYS A 94 -23.96 8.90 -8.47
CA LYS A 94 -23.04 9.95 -8.00
C LYS A 94 -21.70 9.37 -7.55
N VAL A 95 -21.71 8.30 -6.76
CA VAL A 95 -20.47 7.63 -6.31
C VAL A 95 -19.70 7.04 -7.50
N GLY A 96 -20.39 6.39 -8.44
CA GLY A 96 -19.80 5.85 -9.67
C GLY A 96 -19.14 6.94 -10.53
N ALA A 97 -19.75 8.12 -10.64
CA ALA A 97 -19.15 9.27 -11.33
C ALA A 97 -17.87 9.78 -10.63
N ILE A 98 -17.82 9.78 -9.30
CA ILE A 98 -16.60 10.11 -8.54
C ILE A 98 -15.53 9.04 -8.77
N GLY A 99 -15.89 7.75 -8.69
CA GLY A 99 -14.99 6.64 -8.98
C GLY A 99 -14.35 6.75 -10.37
N LYS A 100 -15.15 7.08 -11.39
CA LYS A 100 -14.65 7.32 -12.75
C LYS A 100 -13.67 8.49 -12.82
N LYS A 101 -13.94 9.61 -12.13
CA LYS A 101 -12.99 10.75 -12.05
C LYS A 101 -11.67 10.38 -11.38
N LEU A 102 -11.67 9.40 -10.48
CA LEU A 102 -10.48 8.85 -9.85
C LEU A 102 -9.76 7.79 -10.72
N GLY A 103 -10.29 7.46 -11.89
CA GLY A 103 -9.71 6.49 -12.82
C GLY A 103 -10.21 5.05 -12.66
N LEU A 104 -11.29 4.81 -11.91
CA LEU A 104 -11.93 3.49 -11.81
C LEU A 104 -12.93 3.26 -12.95
N GLY A 105 -13.05 2.01 -13.39
CA GLY A 105 -14.22 1.54 -14.12
C GLY A 105 -15.41 1.31 -13.18
N TRP A 106 -16.63 1.42 -13.70
CA TRP A 106 -17.86 1.31 -12.90
C TRP A 106 -18.85 0.31 -13.51
N GLY A 107 -19.33 -0.63 -12.69
CA GLY A 107 -20.27 -1.67 -13.12
C GLY A 107 -21.68 -1.15 -13.43
N GLY A 108 -22.00 0.07 -12.99
CA GLY A 108 -23.23 0.75 -13.40
C GLY A 108 -23.29 1.13 -14.89
N ASP A 109 -22.14 1.15 -15.59
CA ASP A 109 -22.07 1.40 -17.04
C ASP A 109 -22.20 0.10 -17.86
N TRP A 110 -22.29 -1.08 -17.24
CA TRP A 110 -22.43 -2.35 -17.94
C TRP A 110 -23.81 -2.50 -18.58
N LYS A 111 -23.90 -3.25 -19.69
CA LYS A 111 -25.20 -3.53 -20.35
C LYS A 111 -26.04 -4.53 -19.56
N SER A 112 -25.40 -5.59 -19.09
CA SER A 112 -25.97 -6.63 -18.23
C SER A 112 -24.85 -7.54 -17.71
N ILE A 113 -24.86 -7.98 -16.46
CA ILE A 113 -25.74 -7.49 -15.39
C ILE A 113 -25.26 -6.09 -14.97
N VAL A 114 -26.18 -5.14 -14.79
CA VAL A 114 -25.80 -3.80 -14.27
C VAL A 114 -25.49 -3.93 -12.78
N ASP A 115 -24.26 -3.61 -12.38
CA ASP A 115 -23.79 -3.76 -11.00
C ASP A 115 -23.30 -2.42 -10.46
N LYS A 116 -24.20 -1.63 -9.88
CA LYS A 116 -23.92 -0.25 -9.46
C LYS A 116 -22.99 -0.11 -8.24
N PRO A 117 -22.99 -1.02 -7.26
CA PRO A 117 -21.97 -1.08 -6.22
C PRO A 117 -20.54 -1.31 -6.71
N HIS A 118 -20.36 -1.88 -7.90
CA HIS A 118 -19.08 -2.44 -8.34
C HIS A 118 -18.16 -1.39 -8.99
N LEU A 119 -16.94 -1.26 -8.47
CA LEU A 119 -15.86 -0.44 -9.04
C LEU A 119 -14.59 -1.28 -9.23
N TYR A 120 -13.83 -0.99 -10.29
CA TYR A 120 -12.68 -1.83 -10.68
C TYR A 120 -11.55 -1.04 -11.36
N LEU A 121 -10.35 -1.62 -11.39
CA LEU A 121 -9.24 -1.12 -12.22
C LEU A 121 -9.49 -1.45 -13.69
N PRO A 122 -9.59 -0.45 -14.59
CA PRO A 122 -10.03 -0.66 -15.98
C PRO A 122 -8.94 -1.19 -16.92
N ASP A 123 -7.71 -1.38 -16.45
CA ASP A 123 -6.51 -1.67 -17.26
C ASP A 123 -6.61 -2.98 -18.04
N TRP A 124 -7.44 -3.92 -17.57
CA TRP A 124 -7.69 -5.21 -18.20
C TRP A 124 -9.09 -5.33 -18.82
N GLY A 125 -9.76 -4.19 -18.99
CA GLY A 125 -11.12 -4.10 -19.50
C GLY A 125 -12.21 -4.37 -18.44
N SER A 126 -13.47 -4.29 -18.87
CA SER A 126 -14.64 -4.52 -18.01
C SER A 126 -14.93 -5.99 -17.70
N THR A 127 -14.08 -6.91 -18.16
CA THR A 127 -14.18 -8.36 -17.92
C THR A 127 -12.82 -8.92 -17.58
N THR A 128 -12.73 -10.14 -17.05
CA THR A 128 -11.44 -10.76 -16.73
C THR A 128 -10.82 -11.53 -17.89
N ALA A 129 -11.30 -11.34 -19.14
CA ALA A 129 -10.81 -12.08 -20.29
C ALA A 129 -9.32 -11.85 -20.55
N GLN A 130 -8.87 -10.59 -20.51
CA GLN A 130 -7.46 -10.24 -20.69
C GLN A 130 -6.58 -10.80 -19.56
N LEU A 131 -7.05 -10.70 -18.30
CA LEU A 131 -6.35 -11.27 -17.15
C LEU A 131 -6.15 -12.78 -17.27
N ARG A 132 -7.21 -13.51 -17.63
CA ARG A 132 -7.13 -14.96 -17.88
C ARG A 132 -6.18 -15.31 -19.02
N GLN A 133 -6.23 -14.55 -20.11
CA GLN A 133 -5.35 -14.78 -21.27
C GLN A 133 -3.88 -14.54 -20.92
N GLN A 134 -3.58 -13.47 -20.18
CA GLN A 134 -2.21 -13.04 -19.92
C GLN A 134 -1.55 -13.79 -18.76
N TYR A 135 -2.29 -14.05 -17.68
CA TYR A 135 -1.72 -14.59 -16.43
C TYR A 135 -2.19 -16.00 -16.12
N GLY A 136 -3.29 -16.46 -16.72
CA GLY A 136 -3.89 -17.78 -16.48
C GLY A 136 -4.65 -17.85 -15.16
N THR A 137 -4.01 -17.55 -14.03
CA THR A 137 -4.63 -17.61 -12.69
C THR A 137 -4.43 -16.32 -11.89
N PRO A 138 -5.32 -16.02 -10.93
CA PRO A 138 -5.15 -14.87 -10.05
C PRO A 138 -3.84 -14.87 -9.26
N GLU A 139 -3.36 -16.03 -8.81
CA GLU A 139 -2.12 -16.14 -8.03
C GLU A 139 -0.92 -15.68 -8.84
N LYS A 140 -0.85 -16.08 -10.12
CA LYS A 140 0.19 -15.62 -11.04
C LYS A 140 0.11 -14.12 -11.34
N PHE A 141 -1.09 -13.55 -11.30
CA PHE A 141 -1.26 -12.11 -11.48
C PHE A 141 -0.83 -11.33 -10.23
N ILE A 142 -1.21 -11.78 -9.03
CA ILE A 142 -0.87 -11.13 -7.76
C ILE A 142 0.66 -11.01 -7.58
N THR A 143 1.45 -11.98 -8.05
CA THR A 143 2.92 -11.89 -7.98
C THR A 143 3.51 -10.77 -8.84
N THR A 144 2.74 -10.21 -9.79
CA THR A 144 3.17 -9.10 -10.66
C THR A 144 2.83 -7.72 -10.10
N TRP A 145 2.10 -7.66 -8.98
CA TRP A 145 1.71 -6.38 -8.40
C TRP A 145 2.95 -5.61 -7.92
N PRO A 146 2.93 -4.26 -8.04
CA PRO A 146 3.99 -3.46 -7.45
C PRO A 146 4.01 -3.72 -5.95
N LYS A 147 5.14 -4.20 -5.43
CA LYS A 147 5.31 -4.30 -3.98
C LYS A 147 5.18 -2.90 -3.40
N LYS A 148 4.38 -2.75 -2.34
CA LYS A 148 4.31 -1.49 -1.60
C LYS A 148 5.65 -1.30 -0.91
N LEU A 149 6.56 -0.58 -1.57
CA LEU A 149 7.88 -0.29 -1.04
C LEU A 149 7.72 0.69 0.12
N HIS A 150 8.25 0.29 1.28
CA HIS A 150 8.32 1.15 2.44
C HIS A 150 9.61 1.95 2.35
N GLU A 151 9.51 3.27 2.50
CA GLU A 151 10.70 4.09 2.73
C GLU A 151 11.03 4.05 4.22
N GLY A 152 12.27 3.66 4.55
CA GLY A 152 12.72 3.57 5.93
C GLY A 152 13.76 2.49 6.18
N PHE A 153 14.09 2.33 7.46
CA PHE A 153 15.00 1.29 7.93
C PHE A 153 14.30 -0.07 7.99
N LEU A 154 14.96 -1.08 7.45
CA LEU A 154 14.48 -2.46 7.41
C LEU A 154 15.54 -3.39 8.02
N PRO A 155 15.16 -4.39 8.82
CA PRO A 155 16.10 -5.37 9.34
C PRO A 155 16.61 -6.26 8.20
N ALA A 156 17.89 -6.61 8.26
CA ALA A 156 18.49 -7.64 7.43
C ALA A 156 17.97 -9.02 7.82
N ALA A 157 18.14 -10.01 6.95
CA ALA A 157 17.64 -11.38 7.17
C ALA A 157 18.22 -12.07 8.43
N ASP A 158 19.36 -11.58 8.94
CA ASP A 158 19.95 -12.05 10.18
C ASP A 158 19.34 -11.46 11.45
N GLY A 159 18.45 -10.46 11.32
CA GLY A 159 17.84 -9.75 12.45
C GLY A 159 18.79 -8.89 13.27
N GLN A 160 20.05 -8.73 12.83
CA GLN A 160 21.08 -7.98 13.56
C GLN A 160 21.42 -6.66 12.88
N ARG A 161 21.44 -6.63 11.55
CA ARG A 161 21.82 -5.45 10.76
C ARG A 161 20.59 -4.75 10.20
N TRP A 162 20.78 -3.50 9.79
CA TRP A 162 19.75 -2.68 9.16
C TRP A 162 20.23 -2.19 7.80
N TRP A 163 19.29 -1.94 6.89
CA TRP A 163 19.51 -1.22 5.63
C TRP A 163 18.38 -0.21 5.43
N TYR A 164 18.60 0.80 4.60
CA TYR A 164 17.57 1.83 4.35
C TYR A 164 17.07 1.74 2.91
N GLN A 165 15.75 1.58 2.75
CA GLN A 165 15.09 1.54 1.45
C GLN A 165 14.44 2.89 1.13
N TYR A 166 14.59 3.38 -0.10
CA TYR A 166 13.89 4.55 -0.61
C TYR A 166 12.54 4.18 -1.24
N LYS A 167 11.67 5.17 -1.48
CA LYS A 167 10.34 4.96 -2.08
C LYS A 167 10.38 4.28 -3.45
N ASP A 168 11.44 4.49 -4.21
CA ASP A 168 11.64 3.91 -5.54
C ASP A 168 12.22 2.48 -5.50
N GLY A 169 12.51 1.95 -4.30
CA GLY A 169 13.05 0.61 -4.09
C GLY A 169 14.57 0.53 -4.17
N SER A 170 15.26 1.63 -4.48
CA SER A 170 16.70 1.73 -4.27
C SER A 170 17.02 1.75 -2.77
N TYR A 171 18.30 1.63 -2.42
CA TYR A 171 18.73 1.61 -1.02
C TYR A 171 20.05 2.35 -0.80
N ALA A 172 20.26 2.80 0.44
CA ALA A 172 21.51 3.44 0.84
C ALA A 172 22.65 2.41 0.88
N HIS A 173 23.76 2.70 0.20
CA HIS A 173 24.95 1.86 0.24
C HIS A 173 26.23 2.68 0.04
N GLY A 174 27.34 2.22 0.62
CA GLY A 174 28.69 2.71 0.35
C GLY A 174 28.91 4.19 0.65
N GLY A 175 28.47 4.68 1.81
CA GLY A 175 28.69 6.08 2.16
C GLY A 175 27.79 6.64 3.25
N TRP A 176 27.90 7.96 3.43
CA TRP A 176 27.15 8.75 4.40
C TRP A 176 25.84 9.25 3.82
N TYR A 177 24.76 9.12 4.58
CA TYR A 177 23.42 9.56 4.19
C TYR A 177 22.72 10.28 5.35
N TRP A 178 22.03 11.38 5.03
CA TRP A 178 21.14 12.07 5.97
C TRP A 178 19.73 11.51 5.80
N LEU A 179 19.26 10.75 6.78
CA LEU A 179 18.03 9.96 6.70
C LEU A 179 17.13 10.23 7.89
N MET A 180 15.82 10.10 7.69
CA MET A 180 14.81 10.25 8.72
C MET A 180 14.40 8.89 9.28
N GLU A 181 14.46 8.72 10.60
CA GLU A 181 13.84 7.62 11.30
C GLU A 181 12.34 7.92 11.45
N VAL A 182 11.52 7.18 10.72
CA VAL A 182 10.09 7.48 10.54
C VAL A 182 9.25 7.32 11.81
N THR A 183 9.69 6.52 12.79
CA THR A 183 8.94 6.29 14.03
C THR A 183 8.99 7.52 14.95
N THR A 184 10.14 8.17 15.00
CA THR A 184 10.40 9.35 15.84
C THR A 184 10.32 10.67 15.06
N GLY A 185 10.37 10.62 13.73
CA GLY A 185 10.47 11.79 12.87
C GLY A 185 11.82 12.51 12.97
N THR A 186 12.84 11.86 13.55
CA THR A 186 14.16 12.45 13.75
C THR A 186 15.07 12.15 12.57
N SER A 187 15.82 13.15 12.10
CA SER A 187 16.83 12.96 11.05
C SER A 187 18.23 12.95 11.63
N ALA A 188 19.11 12.12 11.07
CA ALA A 188 20.50 12.00 11.48
C ALA A 188 21.39 11.54 10.32
N TRP A 189 22.70 11.67 10.50
CA TRP A 189 23.69 11.05 9.62
C TRP A 189 23.86 9.58 9.96
N TYR A 190 23.87 8.74 8.92
CA TYR A 190 24.13 7.31 8.99
C TYR A 190 25.22 6.94 7.98
N LEU A 191 26.01 5.92 8.29
CA LEU A 191 27.03 5.39 7.40
C LEU A 191 26.68 3.94 7.03
N PHE A 192 26.86 3.60 5.75
CA PHE A 192 26.56 2.27 5.22
C PHE A 192 27.79 1.66 4.55
N ASP A 193 27.96 0.34 4.72
CA ASP A 193 28.97 -0.42 4.00
C ASP A 193 28.64 -0.56 2.51
N ALA A 194 29.57 -1.11 1.73
CA ALA A 194 29.40 -1.29 0.29
C ALA A 194 28.22 -2.21 -0.09
N ALA A 195 27.77 -3.08 0.82
CA ALA A 195 26.63 -3.96 0.62
C ALA A 195 25.28 -3.33 1.05
N GLY A 196 25.31 -2.13 1.63
CA GLY A 196 24.11 -1.40 2.06
C GLY A 196 23.69 -1.65 3.51
N TYR A 197 24.54 -2.25 4.33
CA TYR A 197 24.27 -2.40 5.75
C TYR A 197 24.75 -1.19 6.54
N MET A 198 23.86 -0.69 7.40
CA MET A 198 24.13 0.39 8.34
C MET A 198 25.24 -0.03 9.32
N LEU A 199 26.24 0.82 9.47
CA LEU A 199 27.34 0.63 10.41
C LEU A 199 26.99 1.18 11.79
N THR A 200 27.62 0.61 12.82
CA THR A 200 27.52 1.05 14.21
C THR A 200 28.92 1.10 14.85
N GLY A 201 29.03 1.70 16.04
CA GLY A 201 30.28 1.79 16.79
C GLY A 201 31.31 2.77 16.18
N TYR A 202 32.57 2.57 16.52
CA TYR A 202 33.68 3.41 16.05
C TYR A 202 34.03 3.14 14.59
N GLN A 203 34.11 4.22 13.80
CA GLN A 203 34.45 4.19 12.39
C GLN A 203 35.60 5.17 12.10
N ALA A 204 36.52 4.79 11.23
CA ALA A 204 37.64 5.63 10.78
C ALA A 204 37.55 5.86 9.27
N ALA A 205 37.55 7.14 8.87
CA ALA A 205 37.59 7.51 7.46
C ALA A 205 39.03 7.44 6.91
N PRO A 206 39.21 7.27 5.59
CA PRO A 206 40.53 7.22 4.96
C PRO A 206 41.39 8.48 5.18
N ASP A 207 40.76 9.62 5.48
CA ASP A 207 41.44 10.88 5.78
C ASP A 207 41.84 11.02 7.26
N GLY A 208 41.64 9.99 8.08
CA GLY A 208 42.00 9.95 9.49
C GLY A 208 40.93 10.44 10.46
N ARG A 209 39.80 10.97 9.98
CA ARG A 209 38.67 11.37 10.85
C ARG A 209 38.02 10.15 11.50
N LYS A 210 37.58 10.30 12.75
CA LYS A 210 36.91 9.25 13.52
C LYS A 210 35.48 9.66 13.82
N TYR A 211 34.58 8.69 13.79
CA TYR A 211 33.16 8.88 14.04
C TYR A 211 32.68 7.78 14.99
N LEU A 212 31.74 8.14 15.88
CA LEU A 212 31.03 7.19 16.71
C LEU A 212 29.59 7.11 16.24
N LEU A 213 29.17 5.94 15.79
CA LEU A 213 27.79 5.64 15.44
C LEU A 213 27.16 4.89 16.62
N CYS A 214 25.96 5.25 17.04
CA CYS A 214 25.31 4.65 18.21
C CYS A 214 25.24 3.11 18.07
N PRO A 215 25.88 2.34 18.97
CA PRO A 215 25.85 0.88 18.94
C PRO A 215 24.62 0.28 19.64
N ASP A 216 23.90 1.09 20.41
CA ASP A 216 22.79 0.64 21.22
C ASP A 216 21.57 0.38 20.33
N LYS A 217 20.96 -0.80 20.52
CA LYS A 217 19.74 -1.18 19.82
C LYS A 217 18.60 -0.24 20.20
N GLY A 218 17.88 0.26 19.19
CA GLY A 218 16.71 1.12 19.38
C GLY A 218 16.63 2.22 18.34
N VAL A 219 15.78 3.22 18.59
CA VAL A 219 15.50 4.33 17.64
C VAL A 219 16.71 5.21 17.32
N ASN A 220 17.79 5.08 18.09
CA ASN A 220 19.04 5.81 17.88
C ASN A 220 20.15 4.96 17.26
N GLU A 221 19.94 3.65 17.06
CA GLU A 221 20.95 2.75 16.52
C GLU A 221 21.50 3.29 15.18
N GLY A 222 22.83 3.33 15.05
CA GLY A 222 23.52 3.79 13.85
C GLY A 222 23.56 5.31 13.63
N LYS A 223 22.84 6.11 14.43
CA LYS A 223 22.93 7.58 14.33
C LYS A 223 24.36 8.02 14.64
N CYS A 224 24.90 8.91 13.82
CA CYS A 224 26.18 9.54 14.09
C CYS A 224 26.06 10.41 15.33
N MET A 225 26.85 10.08 16.34
CA MET A 225 27.00 10.86 17.55
C MET A 225 28.03 11.97 17.30
N VAL A 226 27.77 13.16 17.81
CA VAL A 226 28.77 14.23 17.84
C VAL A 226 29.58 14.08 19.11
N THR A 227 30.90 13.99 18.97
CA THR A 227 31.83 13.92 20.09
C THR A 227 32.90 15.00 19.95
N ASP A 228 33.47 15.44 21.07
CA ASP A 228 34.70 16.23 21.05
C ASP A 228 35.94 15.38 20.71
N ASP A 229 37.10 16.02 20.75
CA ASP A 229 38.42 15.42 20.47
C ASP A 229 38.85 14.38 21.51
N GLN A 230 38.13 14.27 22.63
CA GLN A 230 38.34 13.28 23.70
C GLN A 230 37.28 12.18 23.68
N GLY A 231 36.32 12.23 22.75
CA GLY A 231 35.25 11.24 22.60
C GLY A 231 34.05 11.46 23.52
N ALA A 232 33.94 12.61 24.20
CA ALA A 232 32.77 12.93 25.00
C ALA A 232 31.62 13.42 24.11
N LEU A 233 30.41 12.94 24.37
CA LEU A 233 29.21 13.35 23.66
C LEU A 233 28.94 14.84 23.83
N GLN A 234 28.73 15.56 22.73
CA GLN A 234 28.37 16.97 22.73
C GLN A 234 26.96 17.21 22.20
N ILE A 235 26.25 18.15 22.82
CA ILE A 235 25.00 18.70 22.29
C ILE A 235 25.40 19.74 21.25
N ALA A 236 25.32 19.37 19.97
CA ALA A 236 25.61 20.28 18.86
C ALA A 236 24.31 20.73 18.19
N GLU A 237 24.17 22.03 17.93
CA GLU A 237 23.12 22.56 17.09
C GLU A 237 23.38 22.14 15.64
N TYR A 238 22.41 21.51 14.98
CA TYR A 238 22.55 21.17 13.56
C TYR A 238 22.07 22.33 12.70
N ASP A 239 22.96 22.87 11.87
CA ASP A 239 22.63 23.88 10.87
C ASP A 239 22.04 23.19 9.64
N GLU A 240 20.73 23.28 9.45
CA GLU A 240 20.04 22.65 8.32
C GLU A 240 20.43 23.25 6.96
N ILE A 241 20.84 24.52 6.93
CA ILE A 241 21.19 25.24 5.70
C ILE A 241 22.55 24.76 5.18
N SER A 242 23.54 24.67 6.07
CA SER A 242 24.89 24.24 5.72
C SER A 242 25.11 22.73 5.88
N ARG A 243 24.12 22.00 6.43
CA ARG A 243 24.16 20.56 6.73
C ARG A 243 25.36 20.17 7.59
N ARG A 244 25.65 20.97 8.62
CA ARG A 244 26.79 20.78 9.52
C ARG A 244 26.36 20.97 10.97
N TYR A 245 26.95 20.19 11.86
CA TYR A 245 26.87 20.45 13.29
C TYR A 245 27.70 21.67 13.64
N LYS A 246 27.09 22.62 14.36
CA LYS A 246 27.76 23.72 15.04
C LYS A 246 28.30 23.18 16.35
N ILE A 247 29.63 23.15 16.44
CA ILE A 247 30.39 22.80 17.64
C ILE A 247 30.84 24.09 18.29
#